data_AF-A0A0R1WCK8-F1
#
_entry.id   AF-A0A0R1WCK8-F1
#
_cell.length_a   1.000
_cell.length_b   1.000
_cell.length_c   1.000
_cell.angle_alpha   90.00
_cell.angle_beta   90.00
_cell.angle_gamma   90.00
#
_symmetry.space_group_name_H-M   'P 1'
#
loop_
_entity.id
_entity.type
_entity.pdbx_description
1 polymer ?
#
loop_
_entity_poly.entity_id
_entity_poly.type
_entity_poly.pdbx_seq_one_letter_code
_entity_poly.pdbx_strand_id
1 'polypeptide(L)'
;MKKSIKYAGIAAATLLAVAPVAAPVLSTTAQAAVNDDVNTPSSEFTTAKNKFAGQFTAKDADKTADYSTLTLGQNNAVATSTFNTTNAAVIGSPLSTADATKYLATLDGKNVTAYMTATDAKGNVYDGTTNHTAKQLDAAIKADDSMLPVTFTVYTKDTDINGNGTDFKQVAQFKLNKSDEGTELKSINAKFTTPITVAKKSKTALTQLVSSTNVALTDQDGEAVSTTGTTIGKGFYKTYKAAMDAAASTDATADGTLGDDIKDGEFKNAGTYYQLVNFTAGSDTELAKFIANYNDDPSSYTVYVNGKKASSGYDFTTTDATISFVRAINVSDSEADWTTEDTTGVVTTKSDSAFYTLKDDNNNTVSNRALAKNTAWKTNAVRTDQDGNKQYRVGASEWINANDVTFSDKATDNNGEGAYTDVKALNGKVTTAGPEGFYYPLYDDNGKMVTNRGVAGLSAWYTDKSAVNANGDTVYHVATGEWLQGNNVTYTAY
;
A
#
# COMPACT_ATOMS: atom_id res chain seq x y z
N MET A 1 28.52 -40.20 21.63
CA MET A 1 29.54 -39.91 22.67
C MET A 1 29.71 -38.39 22.73
N LYS A 2 29.08 -37.68 23.68
CA LYS A 2 29.67 -37.07 24.92
C LYS A 2 31.05 -36.42 24.68
N LYS A 3 31.32 -35.13 24.95
CA LYS A 3 31.33 -34.37 26.24
C LYS A 3 31.47 -32.85 25.89
N SER A 4 30.73 -31.85 26.38
CA SER A 4 30.59 -31.22 27.73
C SER A 4 31.80 -30.45 28.29
N ILE A 5 31.71 -29.11 28.41
CA ILE A 5 32.39 -28.19 29.38
C ILE A 5 31.44 -26.97 29.52
N LYS A 6 30.69 -26.74 30.62
CA LYS A 6 30.97 -26.35 32.03
C LYS A 6 31.01 -24.83 32.28
N TYR A 7 30.07 -24.44 33.15
CA TYR A 7 29.85 -23.18 33.86
C TYR A 7 31.05 -22.66 34.66
N ALA A 8 31.07 -21.34 34.89
CA ALA A 8 31.53 -20.73 36.13
C ALA A 8 30.64 -19.52 36.47
N GLY A 9 30.10 -19.49 37.69
CA GLY A 9 29.41 -18.35 38.29
C GLY A 9 30.19 -17.81 39.49
N ILE A 10 29.85 -16.60 39.94
CA ILE A 10 30.21 -16.00 41.24
C ILE A 10 29.07 -15.02 41.56
N ALA A 11 28.16 -15.33 42.49
CA ALA A 11 28.19 -15.13 43.95
C ALA A 11 27.74 -13.72 44.42
N ALA A 12 26.92 -13.74 45.46
CA ALA A 12 26.07 -12.68 46.01
C ALA A 12 26.77 -11.73 47.00
N ALA A 13 26.14 -10.59 47.28
CA ALA A 13 26.28 -9.90 48.57
C ALA A 13 24.96 -9.18 48.93
N THR A 14 24.45 -9.52 50.10
CA THR A 14 23.31 -8.93 50.82
C THR A 14 23.73 -7.66 51.56
N LEU A 15 22.81 -6.69 51.71
CA LEU A 15 22.89 -5.71 52.80
C LEU A 15 21.48 -5.41 53.34
N LEU A 16 21.27 -5.81 54.60
CA LEU A 16 20.14 -5.43 55.45
C LEU A 16 20.36 -4.01 55.99
N ALA A 17 19.27 -3.24 56.10
CA ALA A 17 19.17 -2.14 57.06
C ALA A 17 17.86 -2.30 57.85
N VAL A 18 18.00 -2.28 59.18
CA VAL A 18 16.98 -2.46 60.23
C VAL A 18 16.55 -1.07 60.71
N ALA A 19 15.26 -0.74 60.90
CA ALA A 19 14.54 -0.68 62.18
C ALA A 19 13.41 0.39 62.06
N PRO A 20 12.45 0.56 63.00
CA PRO A 20 12.06 -0.27 64.14
C PRO A 20 10.56 -0.67 64.15
N VAL A 21 10.27 -1.65 65.01
CA VAL A 21 8.97 -2.25 65.34
C VAL A 21 8.22 -1.41 66.37
N ALA A 22 6.92 -1.19 66.15
CA ALA A 22 5.94 -0.97 67.21
C ALA A 22 4.81 -2.00 67.02
N ALA A 23 4.63 -2.86 68.03
CA ALA A 23 3.59 -3.89 68.13
C ALA A 23 2.59 -3.51 69.25
N PRO A 24 1.55 -4.28 69.57
CA PRO A 24 0.57 -5.02 68.73
C PRO A 24 -0.88 -4.65 69.13
N VAL A 25 -1.88 -5.01 68.31
CA VAL A 25 -3.19 -5.46 68.85
C VAL A 25 -3.66 -6.66 68.03
N LEU A 26 -3.71 -7.82 68.69
CA LEU A 26 -4.41 -9.01 68.21
C LEU A 26 -5.92 -8.76 68.25
N SER A 27 -6.59 -9.12 67.17
CA SER A 27 -7.92 -9.72 67.24
C SER A 27 -8.10 -10.70 66.09
N THR A 28 -7.75 -11.96 66.35
CA THR A 28 -8.23 -13.10 65.55
C THR A 28 -9.67 -13.42 65.98
N THR A 29 -10.63 -13.11 65.11
CA THR A 29 -11.97 -13.73 65.16
C THR A 29 -12.35 -14.13 63.75
N ALA A 30 -12.69 -15.41 63.64
CA ALA A 30 -13.33 -16.12 62.53
C ALA A 30 -13.77 -15.27 61.33
N GLN A 31 -13.24 -15.58 60.14
CA GLN A 31 -13.89 -15.18 58.91
C GLN A 31 -15.16 -16.03 58.77
N ALA A 32 -16.27 -15.39 59.12
CA ALA A 32 -17.61 -15.87 58.82
C ALA A 32 -17.74 -16.07 57.30
N ALA A 33 -18.46 -17.12 56.91
CA ALA A 33 -19.06 -17.22 55.59
C ALA A 33 -20.02 -16.04 55.35
N VAL A 34 -20.42 -15.88 54.07
CA VAL A 34 -21.35 -14.90 53.47
C VAL A 34 -20.60 -13.78 52.72
N ASN A 35 -20.57 -13.83 51.39
CA ASN A 35 -21.73 -13.52 50.55
C ASN A 35 -21.49 -14.02 49.12
N ASP A 36 -22.31 -14.97 48.66
CA ASP A 36 -22.55 -15.21 47.24
C ASP A 36 -23.23 -13.97 46.66
N ASP A 37 -22.48 -13.05 46.05
CA ASP A 37 -22.89 -12.34 44.83
C ASP A 37 -21.82 -11.30 44.41
N VAL A 38 -21.03 -11.59 43.36
CA VAL A 38 -20.63 -10.59 42.34
C VAL A 38 -20.32 -11.32 41.02
N ASN A 39 -21.38 -11.60 40.28
CA ASN A 39 -21.51 -11.45 38.83
C ASN A 39 -20.20 -11.09 38.04
N THR A 40 -19.53 -12.08 37.43
CA THR A 40 -18.60 -11.85 36.29
C THR A 40 -19.10 -12.38 34.92
N PRO A 41 -20.26 -11.94 34.38
CA PRO A 41 -20.63 -12.15 32.96
C PRO A 41 -20.26 -11.00 32.00
N SER A 42 -19.62 -9.91 32.44
CA SER A 42 -19.53 -8.69 31.61
C SER A 42 -18.44 -8.72 30.51
N SER A 43 -17.46 -9.63 30.51
CA SER A 43 -16.37 -9.60 29.52
C SER A 43 -16.68 -10.38 28.24
N GLU A 44 -17.23 -11.59 28.33
CA GLU A 44 -17.50 -12.44 27.15
C GLU A 44 -18.74 -11.98 26.38
N PHE A 45 -19.81 -11.59 27.07
CA PHE A 45 -21.00 -11.03 26.43
C PHE A 45 -20.69 -9.70 25.71
N THR A 46 -19.92 -8.82 26.35
CA THR A 46 -19.44 -7.57 25.71
C THR A 46 -18.55 -7.86 24.50
N THR A 47 -17.65 -8.85 24.61
CA THR A 47 -16.83 -9.29 23.48
C THR A 47 -17.69 -9.82 22.34
N ALA A 48 -18.71 -10.62 22.65
CA ALA A 48 -19.64 -11.15 21.65
C ALA A 48 -20.41 -10.04 20.94
N LYS A 49 -20.88 -9.02 21.67
CA LYS A 49 -21.53 -7.83 21.09
C LYS A 49 -20.59 -7.06 20.17
N ASN A 50 -19.35 -6.83 20.59
CA ASN A 50 -18.37 -6.11 19.79
C ASN A 50 -17.99 -6.89 18.52
N LYS A 51 -17.85 -8.22 18.64
CA LYS A 51 -17.59 -9.11 17.49
C LYS A 51 -18.77 -9.13 16.52
N PHE A 52 -20.00 -9.21 17.04
CA PHE A 52 -21.21 -9.13 16.23
C PHE A 52 -21.33 -7.77 15.52
N ALA A 53 -21.07 -6.65 16.18
CA ALA A 53 -21.10 -5.34 15.53
C ALA A 53 -19.96 -5.16 14.50
N GLY A 54 -18.77 -5.68 14.80
CA GLY A 54 -17.57 -5.51 13.99
C GLY A 54 -17.58 -6.24 12.63
N GLN A 55 -18.53 -7.15 12.40
CA GLN A 55 -18.65 -7.83 11.11
C GLN A 55 -19.27 -6.96 10.01
N PHE A 56 -19.94 -5.88 10.41
CA PHE A 56 -20.70 -5.00 9.51
C PHE A 56 -19.83 -3.86 9.01
N THR A 57 -19.02 -4.15 8.00
CA THR A 57 -18.19 -3.16 7.30
C THR A 57 -18.76 -2.86 5.92
N ALA A 58 -18.38 -1.72 5.35
CA ALA A 58 -18.73 -1.44 3.96
C ALA A 58 -18.16 -2.51 3.02
N LYS A 59 -18.90 -2.84 1.96
CA LYS A 59 -18.46 -3.72 0.87
C LYS A 59 -19.19 -3.35 -0.41
N ASP A 60 -18.70 -3.88 -1.51
CA ASP A 60 -19.31 -3.68 -2.82
C ASP A 60 -20.47 -4.65 -3.04
N ALA A 61 -21.47 -4.21 -3.80
CA ALA A 61 -22.57 -5.05 -4.23
C ALA A 61 -22.07 -6.16 -5.17
N ASP A 62 -22.53 -7.38 -4.96
CA ASP A 62 -22.43 -8.45 -5.95
C ASP A 62 -23.77 -8.54 -6.69
N LYS A 63 -23.78 -8.31 -8.02
CA LYS A 63 -25.02 -8.36 -8.82
C LYS A 63 -25.61 -9.77 -8.93
N THR A 64 -24.80 -10.80 -8.68
CA THR A 64 -25.23 -12.20 -8.66
C THR A 64 -25.76 -12.64 -7.30
N ALA A 65 -25.48 -11.88 -6.23
CA ALA A 65 -25.99 -12.17 -4.91
C ALA A 65 -27.52 -12.05 -4.83
N ASP A 66 -28.10 -12.83 -3.92
CA ASP A 66 -29.51 -12.78 -3.59
C ASP A 66 -29.73 -11.94 -2.33
N TYR A 67 -30.28 -10.74 -2.50
CA TYR A 67 -30.65 -9.85 -1.39
C TYR A 67 -32.11 -10.03 -0.96
N SER A 68 -32.85 -10.94 -1.58
CA SER A 68 -34.30 -11.08 -1.37
C SER A 68 -34.68 -11.69 -0.02
N THR A 69 -33.70 -12.26 0.68
CA THR A 69 -33.86 -12.98 1.95
C THR A 69 -33.46 -12.17 3.18
N LEU A 70 -32.92 -10.96 3.01
CA LEU A 70 -32.40 -10.14 4.12
C LEU A 70 -33.44 -9.93 5.23
N THR A 71 -32.94 -9.90 6.48
CA THR A 71 -33.77 -9.68 7.68
C THR A 71 -34.07 -8.20 7.89
N LEU A 72 -34.93 -7.65 7.03
CA LEU A 72 -35.33 -6.25 7.10
C LEU A 72 -36.52 -6.07 8.05
N GLY A 73 -36.43 -5.11 8.96
CA GLY A 73 -37.55 -4.69 9.80
C GLY A 73 -37.66 -5.34 11.18
N GLN A 74 -38.17 -4.57 12.13
CA GLN A 74 -38.31 -5.00 13.53
C GLN A 74 -39.20 -6.24 13.70
N ASN A 75 -40.27 -6.36 12.91
CA ASN A 75 -41.19 -7.51 12.98
C ASN A 75 -40.54 -8.82 12.50
N ASN A 76 -39.42 -8.73 11.80
CA ASN A 76 -38.67 -9.87 11.29
C ASN A 76 -37.42 -10.17 12.12
N ALA A 77 -37.26 -9.57 13.32
CA ALA A 77 -36.08 -9.78 14.15
C ALA A 77 -35.92 -11.26 14.54
N VAL A 78 -34.70 -11.78 14.39
CA VAL A 78 -34.34 -13.19 14.64
C VAL A 78 -33.14 -13.30 15.58
N ALA A 79 -32.83 -14.51 16.06
CA ALA A 79 -31.59 -14.78 16.81
C ALA A 79 -30.35 -14.38 15.99
N THR A 80 -29.26 -14.02 16.66
CA THR A 80 -28.04 -13.52 16.00
C THR A 80 -27.38 -14.54 15.08
N SER A 81 -27.47 -15.85 15.38
CA SER A 81 -26.97 -16.89 14.47
C SER A 81 -27.78 -16.98 13.16
N THR A 82 -29.12 -16.93 13.25
CA THR A 82 -30.01 -16.84 12.07
C THR A 82 -29.79 -15.55 11.29
N PHE A 83 -29.68 -14.41 11.98
CA PHE A 83 -29.41 -13.12 11.36
C PHE A 83 -28.13 -13.15 10.53
N ASN A 84 -27.02 -13.65 11.10
CA ASN A 84 -25.77 -13.76 10.38
C ASN A 84 -25.87 -14.63 9.12
N THR A 85 -26.56 -15.76 9.22
CA THR A 85 -26.72 -16.69 8.10
C THR A 85 -27.54 -16.06 6.98
N THR A 86 -28.69 -15.48 7.32
CA THR A 86 -29.62 -14.87 6.37
C THR A 86 -29.05 -13.62 5.70
N ASN A 87 -28.19 -12.87 6.39
CA ASN A 87 -27.64 -11.60 5.89
C ASN A 87 -26.20 -11.73 5.39
N ALA A 88 -25.70 -12.94 5.15
CA ALA A 88 -24.33 -13.18 4.68
C ALA A 88 -23.99 -12.39 3.41
N ALA A 89 -24.97 -12.17 2.52
CA ALA A 89 -24.80 -11.41 1.28
C ALA A 89 -24.33 -9.96 1.49
N VAL A 90 -24.58 -9.35 2.67
CA VAL A 90 -24.23 -7.96 2.97
C VAL A 90 -23.20 -7.80 4.09
N ILE A 91 -22.79 -8.88 4.74
CA ILE A 91 -21.76 -8.83 5.79
C ILE A 91 -20.38 -8.66 5.13
N GLY A 92 -19.69 -7.56 5.45
CA GLY A 92 -18.39 -7.23 4.86
C GLY A 92 -17.20 -7.93 5.51
N SER A 93 -17.27 -8.25 6.80
CA SER A 93 -16.19 -8.89 7.57
C SER A 93 -16.73 -10.07 8.37
N PRO A 94 -17.14 -11.19 7.74
CA PRO A 94 -17.80 -12.29 8.43
C PRO A 94 -16.91 -12.88 9.54
N LEU A 95 -17.56 -13.29 10.63
CA LEU A 95 -16.87 -14.01 11.71
C LEU A 95 -16.28 -15.33 11.19
N SER A 96 -15.11 -15.70 11.70
CA SER A 96 -14.58 -17.06 11.48
C SER A 96 -15.55 -18.10 12.02
N THR A 97 -15.51 -19.34 11.51
CA THR A 97 -16.40 -20.41 12.00
C THR A 97 -16.31 -20.60 13.51
N ALA A 98 -15.10 -20.55 14.08
CA ALA A 98 -14.89 -20.66 15.53
C ALA A 98 -15.51 -19.48 16.29
N ASP A 99 -15.31 -18.25 15.82
CA ASP A 99 -15.88 -17.05 16.43
C ASP A 99 -17.41 -17.03 16.30
N ALA A 100 -17.96 -17.46 15.17
CA ALA A 100 -19.40 -17.54 14.94
C ALA A 100 -20.05 -18.55 15.91
N THR A 101 -19.50 -19.77 16.01
CA THR A 101 -19.99 -20.80 16.94
C THR A 101 -19.95 -20.33 18.39
N LYS A 102 -18.90 -19.61 18.80
CA LYS A 102 -18.72 -19.16 20.17
C LYS A 102 -19.59 -17.94 20.49
N TYR A 103 -19.41 -16.85 19.73
CA TYR A 103 -19.96 -15.55 20.10
C TYR A 103 -21.43 -15.40 19.74
N LEU A 104 -21.90 -15.97 18.61
CA LEU A 104 -23.33 -15.94 18.29
C LEU A 104 -24.13 -16.83 19.25
N ALA A 105 -23.61 -18.01 19.62
CA ALA A 105 -24.25 -18.84 20.64
C ALA A 105 -24.31 -18.15 22.02
N THR A 106 -23.29 -17.33 22.35
CA THR A 106 -23.30 -16.51 23.58
C THR A 106 -24.42 -15.47 23.56
N LEU A 107 -24.63 -14.79 22.43
CA LEU A 107 -25.70 -13.80 22.26
C LEU A 107 -27.09 -14.46 22.22
N ASP A 108 -27.22 -15.55 21.47
CA ASP A 108 -28.46 -16.32 21.36
C ASP A 108 -28.87 -16.91 22.71
N GLY A 109 -27.91 -17.41 23.50
CA GLY A 109 -28.15 -17.89 24.87
C GLY A 109 -28.60 -16.79 25.85
N LYS A 110 -28.47 -15.51 25.46
CA LYS A 110 -29.00 -14.34 26.15
C LYS A 110 -30.23 -13.74 25.47
N ASN A 111 -30.85 -14.49 24.55
CA ASN A 111 -32.03 -14.08 23.78
C ASN A 111 -31.84 -12.76 23.01
N VAL A 112 -30.61 -12.47 22.59
CA VAL A 112 -30.37 -11.30 21.74
C VAL A 112 -30.97 -11.56 20.37
N THR A 113 -31.82 -10.64 19.91
CA THR A 113 -32.37 -10.67 18.55
C THR A 113 -31.90 -9.47 17.74
N ALA A 114 -31.82 -9.64 16.42
CA ALA A 114 -31.33 -8.63 15.50
C ALA A 114 -32.23 -8.50 14.26
N TYR A 115 -32.31 -7.28 13.74
CA TYR A 115 -32.83 -6.96 12.41
C TYR A 115 -31.99 -5.83 11.80
N MET A 116 -32.23 -5.51 10.53
CA MET A 116 -31.67 -4.30 9.92
C MET A 116 -32.71 -3.50 9.14
N THR A 117 -32.40 -2.26 8.82
CA THR A 117 -33.11 -1.46 7.80
C THR A 117 -32.13 -1.09 6.71
N ALA A 118 -32.63 -0.89 5.49
CA ALA A 118 -31.83 -0.40 4.37
C ALA A 118 -32.37 0.93 3.86
N THR A 119 -31.49 1.81 3.40
CA THR A 119 -31.87 3.06 2.73
C THR A 119 -31.05 3.20 1.46
N ASP A 120 -31.70 3.24 0.31
CA ASP A 120 -31.02 3.39 -0.98
C ASP A 120 -30.54 4.83 -1.20
N ALA A 121 -29.74 5.06 -2.25
CA ALA A 121 -29.18 6.36 -2.56
C ALA A 121 -30.24 7.43 -2.93
N LYS A 122 -31.47 7.01 -3.26
CA LYS A 122 -32.60 7.89 -3.55
C LYS A 122 -33.42 8.21 -2.29
N GLY A 123 -33.06 7.62 -1.16
CA GLY A 123 -33.72 7.83 0.13
C GLY A 123 -34.91 6.91 0.38
N ASN A 124 -35.17 5.90 -0.46
CA ASN A 124 -36.21 4.92 -0.15
C ASN A 124 -35.75 4.00 0.98
N VAL A 125 -36.64 3.75 1.94
CA VAL A 125 -36.36 2.93 3.12
C VAL A 125 -36.99 1.56 2.95
N TYR A 126 -36.22 0.51 3.22
CA TYR A 126 -36.63 -0.88 3.22
C TYR A 126 -36.55 -1.41 4.66
N ASP A 127 -37.72 -1.53 5.29
CA ASP A 127 -37.90 -1.86 6.70
C ASP A 127 -38.78 -3.09 6.91
N GLY A 128 -38.98 -3.90 5.87
CA GLY A 128 -39.78 -5.13 5.93
C GLY A 128 -41.29 -4.90 5.95
N THR A 129 -41.78 -3.66 5.90
CA THR A 129 -43.22 -3.37 5.79
C THR A 129 -43.76 -3.68 4.40
N THR A 130 -45.09 -3.65 4.24
CA THR A 130 -45.74 -3.82 2.95
C THR A 130 -45.14 -2.84 1.94
N ASN A 131 -44.65 -3.37 0.83
CA ASN A 131 -43.97 -2.64 -0.23
C ASN A 131 -42.58 -2.03 0.13
N HIS A 132 -41.97 -2.41 1.24
CA HIS A 132 -40.59 -2.03 1.62
C HIS A 132 -39.78 -3.26 2.06
N THR A 133 -39.91 -4.35 1.31
CA THR A 133 -39.34 -5.67 1.64
C THR A 133 -37.95 -5.90 1.05
N ALA A 134 -37.23 -6.92 1.54
CA ALA A 134 -35.95 -7.36 0.99
C ALA A 134 -36.04 -7.73 -0.50
N LYS A 135 -37.16 -8.33 -0.94
CA LYS A 135 -37.42 -8.63 -2.37
C LYS A 135 -37.44 -7.37 -3.24
N GLN A 136 -37.97 -6.27 -2.71
CA GLN A 136 -38.05 -5.02 -3.46
C GLN A 136 -36.72 -4.29 -3.47
N LEU A 137 -35.96 -4.37 -2.39
CA LEU A 137 -34.57 -3.92 -2.37
C LEU A 137 -33.75 -4.68 -3.43
N ASP A 138 -33.84 -6.01 -3.45
CA ASP A 138 -33.17 -6.86 -4.43
C ASP A 138 -33.54 -6.48 -5.87
N ALA A 139 -34.82 -6.31 -6.15
CA ALA A 139 -35.31 -5.88 -7.45
C ALA A 139 -34.82 -4.48 -7.83
N ALA A 140 -34.78 -3.53 -6.88
CA ALA A 140 -34.32 -2.17 -7.12
C ALA A 140 -32.82 -2.12 -7.44
N ILE A 141 -31.99 -2.79 -6.63
CA ILE A 141 -30.54 -2.87 -6.84
C ILE A 141 -30.22 -3.53 -8.18
N LYS A 142 -30.94 -4.59 -8.56
CA LYS A 142 -30.72 -5.31 -9.83
C LYS A 142 -31.19 -4.55 -11.06
N ALA A 143 -32.18 -3.67 -10.92
CA ALA A 143 -32.74 -2.90 -12.04
C ALA A 143 -31.97 -1.61 -12.33
N ASP A 144 -31.38 -0.97 -11.32
CA ASP A 144 -30.82 0.38 -11.44
C ASP A 144 -29.66 0.62 -10.44
N ASP A 145 -28.43 0.73 -10.96
CA ASP A 145 -27.23 0.97 -10.15
C ASP A 145 -27.28 2.33 -9.41
N SER A 146 -28.12 3.28 -9.83
CA SER A 146 -28.29 4.55 -9.10
C SER A 146 -29.03 4.40 -7.76
N MET A 147 -29.50 3.19 -7.44
CA MET A 147 -29.99 2.83 -6.11
C MET A 147 -28.83 2.62 -5.11
N LEU A 148 -27.60 2.41 -5.58
CA LEU A 148 -26.41 2.29 -4.74
C LEU A 148 -25.75 3.67 -4.52
N PRO A 149 -25.08 3.92 -3.37
CA PRO A 149 -24.90 2.99 -2.26
C PRO A 149 -26.17 2.80 -1.42
N VAL A 150 -26.38 1.58 -0.91
CA VAL A 150 -27.43 1.28 0.07
C VAL A 150 -26.82 1.33 1.47
N THR A 151 -27.38 2.15 2.35
CA THR A 151 -26.98 2.24 3.76
C THR A 151 -27.79 1.27 4.59
N PHE A 152 -27.13 0.31 5.24
CA PHE A 152 -27.74 -0.62 6.17
C PHE A 152 -27.50 -0.17 7.60
N THR A 153 -28.54 -0.24 8.44
CA THR A 153 -28.45 0.02 9.89
C THR A 153 -28.91 -1.22 10.64
N VAL A 154 -28.05 -1.77 11.49
CA VAL A 154 -28.30 -3.00 12.25
C VAL A 154 -28.72 -2.65 13.66
N TYR A 155 -29.78 -3.31 14.13
CA TYR A 155 -30.34 -3.13 15.45
C TYR A 155 -30.34 -4.45 16.22
N THR A 156 -29.99 -4.42 17.51
CA THR A 156 -30.17 -5.56 18.41
C THR A 156 -31.07 -5.21 19.58
N LYS A 157 -31.77 -6.20 20.11
CA LYS A 157 -32.46 -6.13 21.39
C LYS A 157 -31.83 -7.17 22.31
N ASP A 158 -31.27 -6.69 23.40
CA ASP A 158 -30.70 -7.53 24.44
C ASP A 158 -31.62 -7.44 25.65
N THR A 159 -32.14 -8.57 26.15
CA THR A 159 -32.68 -8.59 27.51
C THR A 159 -31.52 -8.38 28.47
N ASP A 160 -31.59 -7.36 29.34
CA ASP A 160 -30.56 -7.16 30.37
C ASP A 160 -30.45 -8.39 31.28
N ILE A 161 -29.47 -8.41 32.20
CA ILE A 161 -29.31 -9.50 33.17
C ILE A 161 -30.56 -9.74 34.06
N ASN A 162 -31.53 -8.82 34.01
CA ASN A 162 -32.79 -8.84 34.74
C ASN A 162 -34.00 -9.16 33.84
N GLY A 163 -33.81 -9.43 32.54
CA GLY A 163 -34.90 -9.75 31.60
C GLY A 163 -35.67 -8.53 31.04
N ASN A 164 -35.20 -7.29 31.22
CA ASN A 164 -35.95 -6.05 31.02
C ASN A 164 -35.55 -5.23 29.78
N GLY A 165 -34.90 -5.83 28.79
CA GLY A 165 -34.60 -5.13 27.53
C GLY A 165 -35.83 -4.99 26.65
N THR A 166 -36.44 -3.82 26.60
CA THR A 166 -37.67 -3.59 25.81
C THR A 166 -37.39 -3.10 24.39
N ASP A 167 -36.29 -2.37 24.17
CA ASP A 167 -36.09 -1.58 22.95
C ASP A 167 -34.87 -2.04 22.14
N PHE A 168 -35.02 -1.98 20.82
CA PHE A 168 -33.93 -2.22 19.89
C PHE A 168 -32.97 -1.02 19.84
N LYS A 169 -31.67 -1.30 19.84
CA LYS A 169 -30.61 -0.29 19.75
C LYS A 169 -29.78 -0.52 18.52
N GLN A 170 -29.42 0.57 17.83
CA GLN A 170 -28.47 0.52 16.74
C GLN A 170 -27.10 0.05 17.25
N VAL A 171 -26.52 -0.94 16.57
CA VAL A 171 -25.19 -1.48 16.89
C VAL A 171 -24.18 -1.30 15.76
N ALA A 172 -24.64 -1.12 14.53
CA ALA A 172 -23.78 -0.87 13.37
C ALA A 172 -24.52 -0.12 12.28
N GLN A 173 -23.76 0.59 11.45
CA GLN A 173 -24.21 1.16 10.18
C GLN A 173 -23.09 0.99 9.15
N PHE A 174 -23.44 0.51 7.96
CA PHE A 174 -22.48 0.22 6.90
C PHE A 174 -23.12 0.44 5.53
N LYS A 175 -22.30 0.44 4.47
CA LYS A 175 -22.74 0.66 3.10
C LYS A 175 -22.50 -0.56 2.23
N LEU A 176 -23.48 -0.87 1.40
CA LEU A 176 -23.29 -1.67 0.21
C LEU A 176 -23.06 -0.69 -0.95
N ASN A 177 -21.82 -0.58 -1.40
CA ASN A 177 -21.44 0.35 -2.46
C ASN A 177 -21.82 -0.19 -3.83
N LYS A 178 -21.79 0.69 -4.83
CA LYS A 178 -21.74 0.24 -6.22
C LYS A 178 -20.54 -0.69 -6.39
N SER A 179 -20.70 -1.78 -7.12
CA SER A 179 -19.55 -2.63 -7.44
C SER A 179 -18.54 -1.85 -8.26
N ASP A 180 -17.27 -1.89 -7.85
CA ASP A 180 -16.17 -1.53 -8.74
C ASP A 180 -16.05 -2.56 -9.90
N GLU A 181 -16.62 -3.76 -9.74
CA GLU A 181 -16.90 -4.69 -10.83
C GLU A 181 -18.12 -4.24 -11.64
N GLY A 182 -17.99 -3.21 -12.50
CA GLY A 182 -19.18 -2.50 -12.97
C GLY A 182 -19.27 -2.11 -14.44
N THR A 183 -18.16 -1.94 -15.14
CA THR A 183 -18.17 -1.87 -16.59
C THR A 183 -17.13 -2.83 -17.09
N GLU A 184 -17.56 -3.81 -17.88
CA GLU A 184 -16.65 -4.61 -18.69
C GLU A 184 -15.60 -3.67 -19.30
N LEU A 185 -14.32 -4.00 -19.12
CA LEU A 185 -13.24 -3.25 -19.74
C LEU A 185 -13.48 -3.25 -21.26
N LYS A 186 -13.93 -2.12 -21.81
CA LYS A 186 -14.23 -1.98 -23.25
C LYS A 186 -13.13 -1.22 -23.97
N SER A 187 -12.33 -0.45 -23.24
CA SER A 187 -11.17 0.20 -23.82
C SER A 187 -9.99 0.27 -22.87
N ILE A 188 -8.80 0.18 -23.46
CA ILE A 188 -7.52 0.39 -22.76
C ILE A 188 -6.68 1.42 -23.52
N ASN A 189 -5.84 2.15 -22.80
CA ASN A 189 -4.89 3.11 -23.35
C ASN A 189 -3.49 2.85 -22.82
N ALA A 190 -2.61 2.33 -23.68
CA ALA A 190 -1.20 2.17 -23.39
C ALA A 190 -0.48 3.52 -23.54
N LYS A 191 0.15 3.98 -22.46
CA LYS A 191 0.90 5.23 -22.40
C LYS A 191 2.37 4.93 -22.23
N PHE A 192 3.19 5.37 -23.17
CA PHE A 192 4.65 5.22 -23.12
C PHE A 192 5.33 6.21 -24.07
N THR A 193 6.57 6.60 -23.75
CA THR A 193 7.37 7.49 -24.60
C THR A 193 7.73 6.81 -25.91
N THR A 194 7.39 7.44 -27.03
CA THR A 194 7.79 7.03 -28.38
C THR A 194 7.78 8.25 -29.33
N PRO A 195 8.86 8.55 -30.06
CA PRO A 195 10.16 7.89 -29.98
C PRO A 195 10.92 8.25 -28.68
N ILE A 196 11.80 7.37 -28.22
CA ILE A 196 12.88 7.70 -27.28
C ILE A 196 14.10 8.09 -28.11
N THR A 197 14.80 9.15 -27.75
CA THR A 197 16.06 9.55 -28.42
C THR A 197 17.24 9.08 -27.60
N VAL A 198 18.25 8.51 -28.27
CA VAL A 198 19.56 8.19 -27.68
C VAL A 198 20.71 8.64 -28.59
N ALA A 199 21.89 8.88 -28.04
CA ALA A 199 23.10 9.11 -28.82
C ALA A 199 23.69 7.80 -29.38
N LYS A 200 24.45 7.88 -30.47
CA LYS A 200 25.33 6.79 -30.93
C LYS A 200 26.31 6.41 -29.81
N LYS A 201 26.71 5.15 -29.76
CA LYS A 201 27.48 4.51 -28.66
C LYS A 201 26.77 4.45 -27.31
N SER A 202 25.54 4.93 -27.19
CA SER A 202 24.74 4.72 -25.98
C SER A 202 24.55 3.23 -25.70
N LYS A 203 24.58 2.88 -24.41
CA LYS A 203 24.35 1.51 -23.96
C LYS A 203 22.88 1.10 -24.20
N THR A 204 22.65 -0.11 -24.68
CA THR A 204 21.29 -0.68 -24.78
C THR A 204 20.64 -0.92 -23.42
N ALA A 205 21.44 -0.95 -22.35
CA ALA A 205 21.01 -1.08 -20.96
C ALA A 205 20.77 0.29 -20.27
N LEU A 206 20.63 1.38 -21.01
CA LEU A 206 20.22 2.68 -20.44
C LEU A 206 18.88 2.54 -19.72
N THR A 207 18.73 3.19 -18.57
CA THR A 207 17.52 3.08 -17.71
C THR A 207 16.24 3.38 -18.49
N GLN A 208 16.21 4.41 -19.34
CA GLN A 208 15.04 4.72 -20.17
C GLN A 208 14.67 3.61 -21.18
N LEU A 209 15.64 2.79 -21.58
CA LEU A 209 15.48 1.67 -22.51
C LEU A 209 15.08 0.37 -21.81
N VAL A 210 15.16 0.28 -20.49
CA VAL A 210 14.87 -0.98 -19.75
C VAL A 210 13.85 -0.80 -18.62
N SER A 211 13.61 0.42 -18.16
CA SER A 211 12.64 0.72 -17.10
C SER A 211 11.22 0.72 -17.65
N SER A 212 10.30 0.12 -16.90
CA SER A 212 8.86 0.18 -17.13
C SER A 212 8.18 1.34 -16.38
N THR A 213 8.93 2.17 -15.63
CA THR A 213 8.35 3.26 -14.81
C THR A 213 7.63 4.35 -15.61
N ASN A 214 7.93 4.48 -16.91
CA ASN A 214 7.26 5.44 -17.80
C ASN A 214 6.22 4.77 -18.72
N VAL A 215 5.79 3.57 -18.35
CA VAL A 215 4.79 2.80 -19.08
C VAL A 215 3.57 2.61 -18.19
N ALA A 216 2.38 2.89 -18.72
CA ALA A 216 1.13 2.71 -18.00
C ALA A 216 0.05 2.15 -18.94
N LEU A 217 -0.89 1.42 -18.37
CA LEU A 217 -2.11 0.98 -19.04
C LEU A 217 -3.29 1.50 -18.23
N THR A 218 -4.16 2.28 -18.86
CA THR A 218 -5.37 2.81 -18.21
C THR A 218 -6.63 2.33 -18.90
N ASP A 219 -7.73 2.24 -18.17
CA ASP A 219 -9.05 1.85 -18.68
C ASP A 219 -9.80 3.02 -19.35
N GLN A 220 -11.08 2.80 -19.65
CA GLN A 220 -12.00 3.79 -20.20
C GLN A 220 -12.22 5.03 -19.30
N ASP A 221 -12.04 4.90 -17.99
CA ASP A 221 -12.26 5.95 -17.00
C ASP A 221 -10.95 6.69 -16.68
N GLY A 222 -9.82 6.17 -17.18
CA GLY A 222 -8.49 6.72 -16.96
C GLY A 222 -7.76 6.12 -15.76
N GLU A 223 -8.36 5.11 -15.12
CA GLU A 223 -7.80 4.42 -13.97
C GLU A 223 -6.82 3.32 -14.40
N ALA A 224 -5.90 2.94 -13.51
CA ALA A 224 -4.86 1.97 -13.82
C ALA A 224 -5.43 0.56 -13.99
N VAL A 225 -5.09 -0.10 -15.09
CA VAL A 225 -5.44 -1.51 -15.33
C VAL A 225 -4.42 -2.42 -14.64
N SER A 226 -4.91 -3.36 -13.83
CA SER A 226 -4.07 -4.33 -13.14
C SER A 226 -3.35 -5.28 -14.11
N THR A 227 -2.06 -5.53 -13.88
CA THR A 227 -1.22 -6.45 -14.67
C THR A 227 -0.36 -7.29 -13.72
N THR A 228 0.01 -8.51 -14.13
CA THR A 228 0.98 -9.34 -13.38
C THR A 228 2.42 -9.01 -13.76
N GLY A 229 2.63 -8.35 -14.89
CA GLY A 229 3.94 -7.87 -15.32
C GLY A 229 3.83 -6.82 -16.42
N THR A 230 4.61 -5.75 -16.28
CA THR A 230 4.91 -4.82 -17.38
C THR A 230 6.39 -4.94 -17.69
N THR A 231 6.73 -5.33 -18.92
CA THR A 231 8.13 -5.55 -19.32
C THR A 231 8.48 -4.75 -20.55
N ILE A 232 9.68 -4.16 -20.54
CA ILE A 232 10.31 -3.63 -21.74
C ILE A 232 11.15 -4.73 -22.38
N GLY A 233 10.91 -5.01 -23.66
CA GLY A 233 11.66 -6.00 -24.41
C GLY A 233 13.15 -5.63 -24.45
N LYS A 234 14.04 -6.56 -24.09
CA LYS A 234 15.50 -6.34 -24.16
C LYS A 234 16.04 -6.35 -25.59
N GLY A 235 15.23 -6.83 -26.53
CA GLY A 235 15.55 -6.88 -27.96
C GLY A 235 15.24 -5.57 -28.68
N PHE A 236 16.06 -5.26 -29.67
CA PHE A 236 15.83 -4.17 -30.62
C PHE A 236 15.59 -4.76 -32.02
N TYR A 237 14.94 -3.99 -32.88
CA TYR A 237 14.61 -4.40 -34.25
C TYR A 237 14.85 -3.24 -35.22
N LYS A 238 15.30 -3.52 -36.45
CA LYS A 238 15.51 -2.49 -37.49
C LYS A 238 14.24 -1.96 -38.12
N THR A 239 13.19 -2.77 -38.10
CA THR A 239 11.90 -2.38 -38.68
C THR A 239 10.80 -2.59 -37.66
N TYR A 240 9.81 -1.70 -37.73
CA TYR A 240 8.62 -1.79 -36.91
C TYR A 240 7.91 -3.14 -37.11
N LYS A 241 7.84 -3.62 -38.36
CA LYS A 241 7.25 -4.91 -38.70
C LYS A 241 7.99 -6.09 -38.04
N ALA A 242 9.32 -6.10 -38.04
CA ALA A 242 10.07 -7.16 -37.37
C ALA A 242 9.81 -7.18 -35.86
N ALA A 243 9.66 -6.01 -35.23
CA ALA A 243 9.26 -5.94 -33.82
C ALA A 243 7.85 -6.51 -33.59
N MET A 244 6.88 -6.10 -34.41
CA MET A 244 5.49 -6.61 -34.32
C MET A 244 5.40 -8.13 -34.57
N ASP A 245 6.12 -8.63 -35.58
CA ASP A 245 6.18 -10.07 -35.87
C ASP A 245 6.81 -10.84 -34.69
N ALA A 246 7.80 -10.24 -34.02
CA ALA A 246 8.38 -10.82 -32.82
C ALA A 246 7.42 -10.80 -31.62
N ALA A 247 6.64 -9.73 -31.47
CA ALA A 247 5.62 -9.64 -30.43
C ALA A 247 4.50 -10.68 -30.57
N ALA A 248 4.24 -11.15 -31.80
CA ALA A 248 3.23 -12.14 -32.11
C ALA A 248 3.72 -13.60 -32.02
N SER A 249 5.00 -13.82 -31.70
CA SER A 249 5.61 -15.16 -31.68
C SER A 249 6.20 -15.49 -30.31
N THR A 250 5.94 -16.70 -29.82
CA THR A 250 6.53 -17.22 -28.58
C THR A 250 8.01 -17.54 -28.71
N ASP A 251 8.52 -17.67 -29.95
CA ASP A 251 9.89 -18.09 -30.27
C ASP A 251 10.75 -16.96 -30.87
N ALA A 252 10.21 -15.75 -30.98
CA ALA A 252 10.96 -14.65 -31.57
C ALA A 252 12.00 -14.09 -30.59
N THR A 253 13.25 -14.42 -30.85
CA THR A 253 14.39 -13.69 -30.28
C THR A 253 14.45 -12.29 -30.88
N ALA A 254 15.01 -11.33 -30.13
CA ALA A 254 15.48 -10.05 -30.68
C ALA A 254 16.15 -10.27 -32.03
N ASP A 255 16.02 -9.33 -32.98
CA ASP A 255 16.64 -9.47 -34.29
C ASP A 255 18.14 -9.79 -34.15
N GLY A 256 18.48 -11.07 -34.31
CA GLY A 256 19.84 -11.58 -34.15
C GLY A 256 20.79 -11.07 -35.24
N THR A 257 20.29 -10.28 -36.18
CA THR A 257 21.05 -9.66 -37.28
C THR A 257 21.39 -8.20 -37.06
N LEU A 258 21.09 -7.62 -35.88
CA LEU A 258 21.56 -6.28 -35.53
C LEU A 258 23.09 -6.12 -35.54
N GLY A 259 23.86 -7.22 -35.68
CA GLY A 259 25.21 -7.23 -36.23
C GLY A 259 26.10 -6.06 -35.80
N ASP A 260 26.55 -5.27 -36.78
CA ASP A 260 27.39 -4.09 -36.53
C ASP A 260 26.61 -2.86 -36.04
N ASP A 261 25.27 -2.88 -36.04
CA ASP A 261 24.44 -1.78 -35.54
C ASP A 261 24.34 -1.76 -34.01
N ILE A 262 24.30 -2.94 -33.37
CA ILE A 262 24.40 -3.09 -31.92
C ILE A 262 25.50 -4.08 -31.58
N LYS A 263 26.59 -3.58 -30.99
CA LYS A 263 27.76 -4.39 -30.62
C LYS A 263 28.25 -3.99 -29.25
N ASP A 264 28.70 -4.96 -28.46
CA ASP A 264 29.18 -4.75 -27.08
C ASP A 264 28.16 -4.03 -26.18
N GLY A 265 26.87 -4.24 -26.46
CA GLY A 265 25.76 -3.59 -25.74
C GLY A 265 25.61 -2.10 -26.04
N GLU A 266 26.05 -1.62 -27.21
CA GLU A 266 25.96 -0.22 -27.63
C GLU A 266 25.35 -0.07 -29.03
N PHE A 267 24.60 1.00 -29.26
CA PHE A 267 24.18 1.38 -30.62
C PHE A 267 25.35 1.96 -31.41
N LYS A 268 25.98 1.19 -32.30
CA LYS A 268 27.12 1.66 -33.09
C LYS A 268 26.71 2.53 -34.28
N ASN A 269 25.49 2.36 -34.79
CA ASN A 269 24.99 3.10 -35.93
C ASN A 269 23.75 3.92 -35.56
N ALA A 270 23.70 5.16 -36.06
CA ALA A 270 22.52 6.01 -36.00
C ALA A 270 21.35 5.41 -36.80
N GLY A 271 20.14 5.82 -36.47
CA GLY A 271 18.92 5.37 -37.14
C GLY A 271 17.79 5.08 -36.17
N THR A 272 16.63 4.66 -36.71
CA THR A 272 15.49 4.26 -35.91
C THR A 272 15.51 2.76 -35.67
N TYR A 273 15.40 2.39 -34.41
CA TYR A 273 15.22 1.03 -33.93
C TYR A 273 13.87 0.91 -33.24
N TYR A 274 13.42 -0.31 -33.00
CA TYR A 274 12.12 -0.57 -32.41
C TYR A 274 12.27 -1.53 -31.23
N GLN A 275 11.45 -1.35 -30.22
CA GLN A 275 11.51 -2.11 -28.97
C GLN A 275 10.11 -2.45 -28.47
N LEU A 276 9.94 -3.63 -27.88
CA LEU A 276 8.65 -4.09 -27.37
C LEU A 276 8.30 -3.45 -26.02
N VAL A 277 7.01 -3.21 -25.83
CA VAL A 277 6.38 -2.82 -24.57
C VAL A 277 5.25 -3.80 -24.31
N ASN A 278 5.38 -4.65 -23.29
CA ASN A 278 4.44 -5.74 -23.04
C ASN A 278 3.73 -5.55 -21.70
N PHE A 279 2.42 -5.83 -21.71
CA PHE A 279 1.59 -5.93 -20.52
C PHE A 279 1.01 -7.35 -20.44
N THR A 280 1.33 -8.06 -19.36
CA THR A 280 0.85 -9.42 -19.11
C THR A 280 -0.26 -9.38 -18.06
N ALA A 281 -1.40 -9.97 -18.42
CA ALA A 281 -2.56 -10.08 -17.54
C ALA A 281 -2.36 -11.19 -16.49
N GLY A 282 -3.00 -11.03 -15.33
CA GLY A 282 -3.18 -12.14 -14.39
C GLY A 282 -4.36 -13.02 -14.78
N SER A 283 -4.36 -14.26 -14.30
CA SER A 283 -5.54 -15.14 -14.41
C SER A 283 -6.77 -14.45 -13.83
N ASP A 284 -7.89 -14.51 -14.55
CA ASP A 284 -9.20 -13.96 -14.15
C ASP A 284 -9.23 -12.44 -13.91
N THR A 285 -8.21 -11.69 -14.35
CA THR A 285 -8.19 -10.22 -14.27
C THR A 285 -9.00 -9.56 -15.38
N GLU A 286 -9.42 -8.30 -15.17
CA GLU A 286 -10.11 -7.50 -16.21
C GLU A 286 -9.32 -7.38 -17.52
N LEU A 287 -7.98 -7.29 -17.46
CA LEU A 287 -7.14 -7.30 -18.66
C LEU A 287 -7.19 -8.65 -19.39
N ALA A 288 -7.22 -9.78 -18.66
CA ALA A 288 -7.32 -11.10 -19.27
C ALA A 288 -8.68 -11.27 -19.97
N LYS A 289 -9.77 -10.81 -19.33
CA LYS A 289 -11.12 -10.78 -19.92
C LYS A 289 -11.16 -9.87 -21.15
N PHE A 290 -10.57 -8.68 -21.07
CA PHE A 290 -10.44 -7.76 -22.21
C PHE A 290 -9.73 -8.41 -23.40
N ILE A 291 -8.56 -9.04 -23.18
CA ILE A 291 -7.79 -9.67 -24.27
C ILE A 291 -8.60 -10.81 -24.91
N ALA A 292 -9.21 -11.68 -24.10
CA ALA A 292 -10.04 -12.77 -24.59
C ALA A 292 -11.22 -12.24 -25.42
N ASN A 293 -11.99 -11.30 -24.86
CA ASN A 293 -13.16 -10.76 -25.53
C ASN A 293 -12.80 -9.92 -26.77
N TYR A 294 -11.66 -9.20 -26.74
CA TYR A 294 -11.12 -8.49 -27.90
C TYR A 294 -10.81 -9.46 -29.04
N ASN A 295 -10.21 -10.62 -28.74
CA ASN A 295 -9.89 -11.63 -29.76
C ASN A 295 -11.15 -12.26 -30.36
N ASP A 296 -12.23 -12.39 -29.58
CA ASP A 296 -13.50 -12.94 -30.03
C ASP A 296 -14.32 -11.93 -30.86
N ASP A 297 -14.42 -10.67 -30.41
CA ASP A 297 -15.13 -9.60 -31.12
C ASP A 297 -14.36 -8.27 -31.05
N PRO A 298 -13.34 -8.06 -31.91
CA PRO A 298 -12.54 -6.84 -31.91
C PRO A 298 -13.35 -5.55 -32.15
N SER A 299 -14.56 -5.66 -32.72
CA SER A 299 -15.37 -4.49 -33.06
C SER A 299 -16.02 -3.83 -31.84
N SER A 300 -16.19 -4.60 -30.76
CA SER A 300 -16.79 -4.16 -29.49
C SER A 300 -15.78 -3.56 -28.51
N TYR A 301 -14.49 -3.56 -28.83
CA TYR A 301 -13.40 -3.10 -27.95
C TYR A 301 -12.50 -2.10 -28.66
N THR A 302 -11.87 -1.21 -27.90
CA THR A 302 -10.93 -0.23 -28.46
C THR A 302 -9.62 -0.20 -27.70
N VAL A 303 -8.50 -0.28 -28.42
CA VAL A 303 -7.16 -0.06 -27.87
C VAL A 303 -6.68 1.31 -28.31
N TYR A 304 -6.05 2.04 -27.40
CA TYR A 304 -5.38 3.31 -27.67
C TYR A 304 -3.88 3.20 -27.35
N VAL A 305 -3.07 3.93 -28.12
CA VAL A 305 -1.66 4.18 -27.83
C VAL A 305 -1.48 5.68 -27.72
N ASN A 306 -1.06 6.15 -26.53
CA ASN A 306 -0.89 7.58 -26.23
C ASN A 306 -2.15 8.41 -26.61
N GLY A 307 -3.33 7.87 -26.33
CA GLY A 307 -4.62 8.51 -26.62
C GLY A 307 -5.08 8.45 -28.08
N LYS A 308 -4.33 7.82 -28.99
CA LYS A 308 -4.73 7.60 -30.39
C LYS A 308 -5.24 6.19 -30.58
N LYS A 309 -6.35 6.03 -31.30
CA LYS A 309 -6.93 4.71 -31.59
C LYS A 309 -5.92 3.85 -32.34
N ALA A 310 -5.71 2.64 -31.84
CA ALA A 310 -4.71 1.69 -32.30
C ALA A 310 -5.36 0.56 -33.12
N SER A 311 -4.62 0.01 -34.08
CA SER A 311 -5.05 -1.07 -34.96
C SER A 311 -4.29 -2.36 -34.65
N SER A 312 -5.00 -3.47 -34.46
CA SER A 312 -4.38 -4.79 -34.22
C SER A 312 -3.57 -5.25 -35.45
N GLY A 313 -2.45 -5.90 -35.20
CA GLY A 313 -1.46 -6.32 -36.21
C GLY A 313 -0.58 -5.18 -36.74
N TYR A 314 -0.91 -3.93 -36.41
CA TYR A 314 -0.10 -2.76 -36.74
C TYR A 314 0.39 -2.09 -35.47
N ASP A 315 -0.48 -1.42 -34.70
CA ASP A 315 -0.08 -0.68 -33.50
C ASP A 315 0.14 -1.58 -32.27
N PHE A 316 -0.49 -2.76 -32.26
CA PHE A 316 -0.38 -3.75 -31.17
C PHE A 316 -0.72 -5.16 -31.64
N THR A 317 -0.37 -6.16 -30.83
CA THR A 317 -0.78 -7.56 -31.01
C THR A 317 -1.10 -8.19 -29.65
N THR A 318 -1.89 -9.25 -29.66
CA THR A 318 -2.21 -10.06 -28.48
C THR A 318 -1.67 -11.47 -28.68
N THR A 319 -1.09 -12.06 -27.64
CA THR A 319 -0.64 -13.46 -27.63
C THR A 319 -0.82 -13.99 -26.22
N ASP A 320 -1.59 -15.06 -26.09
CA ASP A 320 -2.05 -15.59 -24.80
C ASP A 320 -2.65 -14.48 -23.91
N ALA A 321 -2.13 -14.31 -22.70
CA ALA A 321 -2.53 -13.29 -21.74
C ALA A 321 -1.73 -11.98 -21.86
N THR A 322 -0.99 -11.78 -22.95
CA THR A 322 -0.13 -10.59 -23.15
C THR A 322 -0.64 -9.73 -24.29
N ILE A 323 -0.71 -8.41 -24.05
CA ILE A 323 -0.85 -7.40 -25.09
C ILE A 323 0.48 -6.67 -25.26
N SER A 324 0.93 -6.58 -26.50
CA SER A 324 2.27 -6.11 -26.86
C SER A 324 2.17 -4.93 -27.83
N PHE A 325 2.98 -3.91 -27.57
CA PHE A 325 3.11 -2.70 -28.37
C PHE A 325 4.58 -2.49 -28.79
N VAL A 326 4.80 -1.58 -29.73
CA VAL A 326 6.15 -1.22 -30.19
C VAL A 326 6.39 0.27 -29.98
N ARG A 327 7.55 0.61 -29.40
CA ARG A 327 8.06 1.98 -29.34
C ARG A 327 9.27 2.15 -30.26
N ALA A 328 9.43 3.35 -30.80
CA ALA A 328 10.59 3.72 -31.61
C ALA A 328 11.73 4.25 -30.72
N ILE A 329 12.96 3.92 -31.08
CA ILE A 329 14.19 4.43 -30.49
C ILE A 329 14.97 5.12 -31.62
N ASN A 330 15.13 6.43 -31.54
CA ASN A 330 15.90 7.22 -32.49
C ASN A 330 17.33 7.38 -31.98
N VAL A 331 18.27 6.68 -32.59
CA VAL A 331 19.70 6.85 -32.34
C VAL A 331 20.21 8.00 -33.21
N SER A 332 20.63 9.08 -32.58
CA SER A 332 21.24 10.23 -33.25
C SER A 332 22.68 9.92 -33.69
N ASP A 333 23.23 10.74 -34.59
CA ASP A 333 24.59 10.53 -35.12
C ASP A 333 25.70 11.09 -34.21
N SER A 334 25.33 11.90 -33.20
CA SER A 334 26.23 12.31 -32.13
C SER A 334 26.60 11.14 -31.23
N GLU A 335 27.85 11.04 -30.83
CA GLU A 335 28.30 10.03 -29.86
C GLU A 335 27.91 10.43 -28.43
N ALA A 336 27.63 9.45 -27.58
CA ALA A 336 27.30 9.67 -26.17
C ALA A 336 28.53 10.22 -25.42
N ASP A 337 28.51 11.53 -25.13
CA ASP A 337 29.50 12.22 -24.31
C ASP A 337 28.80 12.76 -23.07
N TRP A 338 29.41 12.52 -21.93
CA TRP A 338 28.95 13.06 -20.66
C TRP A 338 29.60 14.42 -20.42
N THR A 339 28.79 15.47 -20.34
CA THR A 339 29.24 16.75 -19.78
C THR A 339 29.11 16.68 -18.27
N THR A 340 30.18 16.99 -17.54
CA THR A 340 30.19 16.99 -16.08
C THR A 340 30.19 18.43 -15.57
N GLU A 341 29.29 18.72 -14.65
CA GLU A 341 29.20 19.99 -13.94
C GLU A 341 29.36 19.76 -12.44
N ASP A 342 30.04 20.69 -11.77
CA ASP A 342 30.12 20.68 -10.32
C ASP A 342 28.74 20.98 -9.73
N THR A 343 28.32 20.17 -8.77
CA THR A 343 27.08 20.38 -8.00
C THR A 343 27.35 19.98 -6.57
N THR A 344 26.78 20.65 -5.57
CA THR A 344 26.92 20.21 -4.18
C THR A 344 25.55 19.89 -3.63
N GLY A 345 25.42 18.76 -2.95
CA GLY A 345 24.14 18.35 -2.39
C GLY A 345 24.13 16.94 -1.82
N VAL A 346 22.93 16.45 -1.54
CA VAL A 346 22.68 15.09 -1.08
C VAL A 346 21.73 14.40 -2.05
N VAL A 347 22.09 13.21 -2.50
CA VAL A 347 21.19 12.30 -3.22
C VAL A 347 20.71 11.20 -2.31
N THR A 348 19.39 10.95 -2.28
CA THR A 348 18.79 9.89 -1.48
C THR A 348 18.17 8.84 -2.39
N THR A 349 18.57 7.58 -2.26
CA THR A 349 17.98 6.49 -3.04
C THR A 349 16.50 6.31 -2.69
N LYS A 350 15.68 6.06 -3.71
CA LYS A 350 14.23 5.83 -3.54
C LYS A 350 13.94 4.50 -2.84
N SER A 351 12.66 4.28 -2.52
CA SER A 351 12.17 3.05 -1.89
C SER A 351 11.85 1.92 -2.87
N ASP A 352 11.87 2.20 -4.18
CA ASP A 352 11.31 1.36 -5.24
C ASP A 352 12.10 0.06 -5.50
N SER A 353 13.38 0.03 -5.13
CA SER A 353 14.25 -1.15 -5.24
C SER A 353 14.99 -1.38 -3.93
N ALA A 354 15.27 -2.63 -3.55
CA ALA A 354 16.07 -2.94 -2.36
C ALA A 354 17.53 -2.43 -2.46
N PHE A 355 18.07 -2.36 -3.68
CA PHE A 355 19.40 -1.88 -3.98
C PHE A 355 19.47 -1.21 -5.35
N TYR A 356 20.44 -0.30 -5.51
CA TYR A 356 20.69 0.46 -6.73
C TYR A 356 22.14 0.28 -7.18
N THR A 357 22.33 -0.13 -8.44
CA THR A 357 23.66 -0.33 -9.03
C THR A 357 24.30 0.99 -9.44
N LEU A 358 25.62 1.05 -9.37
CA LEU A 358 26.41 2.25 -9.73
C LEU A 358 27.01 2.12 -11.13
N LYS A 359 27.39 3.26 -11.69
CA LYS A 359 28.08 3.39 -12.98
C LYS A 359 29.50 3.92 -12.78
N ASP A 360 30.45 3.41 -13.54
CA ASP A 360 31.81 3.97 -13.60
C ASP A 360 31.88 5.22 -14.51
N ASP A 361 33.07 5.82 -14.63
CA ASP A 361 33.28 6.99 -15.48
C ASP A 361 32.99 6.72 -16.96
N ASN A 362 33.16 5.47 -17.40
CA ASN A 362 32.81 4.99 -18.75
C ASN A 362 31.35 4.52 -18.86
N ASN A 363 30.53 4.78 -17.84
CA ASN A 363 29.13 4.38 -17.73
C ASN A 363 28.88 2.85 -17.73
N ASN A 364 29.88 2.03 -17.39
CA ASN A 364 29.69 0.61 -17.15
C ASN A 364 29.13 0.35 -15.75
N THR A 365 28.32 -0.69 -15.60
CA THR A 365 27.78 -1.08 -14.29
C THR A 365 28.88 -1.62 -13.38
N VAL A 366 29.00 -1.05 -12.19
CA VAL A 366 29.89 -1.55 -11.12
C VAL A 366 29.23 -2.79 -10.49
N SER A 367 29.81 -3.96 -10.71
CA SER A 367 29.16 -5.25 -10.36
C SER A 367 29.26 -5.63 -8.88
N ASN A 368 30.23 -5.08 -8.15
CA ASN A 368 30.57 -5.51 -6.78
C ASN A 368 30.15 -4.49 -5.70
N ARG A 369 29.34 -3.48 -6.06
CA ARG A 369 28.89 -2.41 -5.15
C ARG A 369 27.50 -1.94 -5.55
N ALA A 370 26.66 -1.66 -4.54
CA ALA A 370 25.34 -1.06 -4.72
C ALA A 370 25.00 -0.18 -3.51
N LEU A 371 24.04 0.73 -3.69
CA LEU A 371 23.48 1.52 -2.59
C LEU A 371 22.17 0.87 -2.14
N ALA A 372 21.95 0.78 -0.83
CA ALA A 372 20.66 0.33 -0.29
C ALA A 372 19.59 1.39 -0.52
N LYS A 373 18.32 0.98 -0.52
CA LYS A 373 17.17 1.91 -0.56
C LYS A 373 17.15 2.88 0.61
N ASN A 374 16.59 4.06 0.41
CA ASN A 374 16.44 5.12 1.42
C ASN A 374 17.77 5.51 2.11
N THR A 375 18.89 5.47 1.39
CA THR A 375 20.20 5.90 1.90
C THR A 375 20.65 7.20 1.25
N ALA A 376 21.19 8.10 2.05
CA ALA A 376 21.64 9.43 1.63
C ALA A 376 23.15 9.45 1.35
N TRP A 377 23.53 10.11 0.25
CA TRP A 377 24.92 10.18 -0.23
C TRP A 377 25.26 11.60 -0.65
N LYS A 378 26.41 12.09 -0.21
CA LYS A 378 26.92 13.39 -0.66
C LYS A 378 27.29 13.28 -2.14
N THR A 379 26.90 14.29 -2.91
CA THR A 379 27.34 14.47 -4.29
C THR A 379 28.11 15.77 -4.43
N ASN A 380 29.13 15.74 -5.27
CA ASN A 380 29.93 16.88 -5.66
C ASN A 380 29.96 17.10 -7.18
N ALA A 381 29.24 16.29 -7.97
CA ALA A 381 29.11 16.47 -9.41
C ALA A 381 27.84 15.82 -9.96
N VAL A 382 27.32 16.41 -11.03
CA VAL A 382 26.30 15.81 -11.88
C VAL A 382 26.86 15.73 -13.29
N ARG A 383 26.62 14.62 -13.97
CA ARG A 383 26.91 14.48 -15.39
C ARG A 383 25.62 14.35 -16.18
N THR A 384 25.58 14.97 -17.34
CA THR A 384 24.45 14.94 -18.28
C THR A 384 24.97 14.45 -19.63
N ASP A 385 24.29 13.50 -20.26
CA ASP A 385 24.57 13.13 -21.65
C ASP A 385 23.76 13.99 -22.63
N GLN A 386 23.99 13.83 -23.93
CA GLN A 386 23.26 14.59 -24.96
C GLN A 386 21.76 14.29 -25.01
N ASP A 387 21.33 13.19 -24.41
CA ASP A 387 19.93 12.79 -24.31
C ASP A 387 19.25 13.39 -23.07
N GLY A 388 20.00 14.14 -22.25
CA GLY A 388 19.53 14.76 -21.02
C GLY A 388 19.46 13.79 -19.84
N ASN A 389 19.96 12.57 -19.97
CA ASN A 389 20.06 11.65 -18.83
C ASN A 389 21.05 12.22 -17.83
N LYS A 390 20.69 12.23 -16.54
CA LYS A 390 21.55 12.74 -15.47
C LYS A 390 22.01 11.62 -14.56
N GLN A 391 23.25 11.74 -14.08
CA GLN A 391 23.78 10.91 -13.01
C GLN A 391 24.53 11.75 -11.98
N TYR A 392 24.39 11.41 -10.71
CA TYR A 392 25.07 12.09 -9.60
C TYR A 392 26.25 11.26 -9.12
N ARG A 393 27.38 11.92 -8.86
CA ARG A 393 28.57 11.26 -8.32
C ARG A 393 28.39 10.97 -6.83
N VAL A 394 28.56 9.71 -6.43
CA VAL A 394 28.45 9.24 -5.03
C VAL A 394 29.74 8.58 -4.52
N GLY A 395 30.77 8.51 -5.37
CA GLY A 395 32.12 8.04 -5.07
C GLY A 395 33.11 8.53 -6.13
N ALA A 396 34.41 8.27 -5.95
CA ALA A 396 35.47 8.86 -6.80
C ALA A 396 35.28 8.64 -8.32
N SER A 397 34.75 7.48 -8.71
CA SER A 397 34.38 7.11 -10.09
C SER A 397 33.06 6.34 -10.09
N GLU A 398 32.12 6.76 -9.23
CA GLU A 398 30.86 6.02 -9.01
C GLU A 398 29.69 6.98 -9.12
N TRP A 399 28.78 6.67 -10.05
CA TRP A 399 27.66 7.50 -10.44
C TRP A 399 26.34 6.74 -10.25
N ILE A 400 25.32 7.42 -9.74
CA ILE A 400 23.96 6.88 -9.62
C ILE A 400 22.99 7.63 -10.53
N ASN A 401 22.04 6.91 -11.14
CA ASN A 401 21.06 7.51 -12.04
C ASN A 401 20.15 8.49 -11.28
N ALA A 402 19.93 9.68 -11.85
CA ALA A 402 19.05 10.69 -11.26
C ALA A 402 17.60 10.20 -11.08
N ASN A 403 17.13 9.25 -11.89
CA ASN A 403 15.79 8.65 -11.74
C ASN A 403 15.68 7.73 -10.52
N ASP A 404 16.79 7.24 -9.99
CA ASP A 404 16.84 6.30 -8.86
C ASP A 404 16.93 7.03 -7.51
N VAL A 405 17.12 8.35 -7.53
CA VAL A 405 17.35 9.17 -6.36
C VAL A 405 16.44 10.40 -6.33
N THR A 406 16.34 11.03 -5.17
CA THR A 406 15.95 12.43 -5.02
C THR A 406 17.20 13.26 -4.77
N PHE A 407 17.29 14.47 -5.31
CA PHE A 407 18.42 15.38 -5.11
C PHE A 407 18.00 16.59 -4.27
N SER A 408 18.82 16.95 -3.28
CA SER A 408 18.71 18.19 -2.51
C SER A 408 19.98 19.01 -2.69
N ASP A 409 19.82 20.25 -3.15
CA ASP A 409 20.85 21.28 -3.33
C ASP A 409 21.37 21.84 -1.99
N LYS A 410 20.70 21.52 -0.89
CA LYS A 410 21.17 21.78 0.46
C LYS A 410 22.24 20.76 0.79
N ALA A 411 23.46 21.04 0.31
CA ALA A 411 24.65 20.57 0.99
C ALA A 411 24.44 20.85 2.48
N THR A 412 24.49 19.82 3.32
CA THR A 412 24.58 20.07 4.76
C THR A 412 25.84 20.89 4.95
N ASP A 413 25.64 22.18 5.23
CA ASP A 413 26.57 22.97 6.02
C ASP A 413 27.00 22.09 7.20
N ASN A 414 28.21 22.27 7.71
CA ASN A 414 28.89 21.40 8.69
C ASN A 414 28.17 21.17 10.05
N ASN A 415 26.86 21.42 10.14
CA ASN A 415 25.99 21.20 11.28
C ASN A 415 25.20 19.88 11.12
N GLY A 416 25.89 18.75 11.32
CA GLY A 416 25.37 17.58 12.05
C GLY A 416 24.23 16.71 11.50
N GLU A 417 23.34 17.17 10.61
CA GLU A 417 22.01 16.55 10.43
C GLU A 417 21.90 15.55 9.26
N GLY A 418 22.68 14.47 9.31
CA GLY A 418 23.02 13.58 8.19
C GLY A 418 21.95 12.66 7.58
N ALA A 419 20.69 12.64 8.05
CA ALA A 419 19.65 11.76 7.47
C ALA A 419 18.24 12.36 7.31
N TYR A 420 17.99 13.58 7.82
CA TYR A 420 16.67 14.18 7.79
C TYR A 420 16.52 15.20 6.64
N THR A 421 15.36 15.18 5.99
CA THR A 421 15.04 16.04 4.83
C THR A 421 13.94 17.05 5.19
N ASP A 422 13.66 18.04 4.33
CA ASP A 422 12.58 19.05 4.55
C ASP A 422 12.62 19.74 5.94
N VAL A 423 13.82 20.14 6.38
CA VAL A 423 14.00 20.83 7.67
C VAL A 423 13.31 22.19 7.62
N LYS A 424 12.33 22.38 8.51
CA LYS A 424 11.51 23.58 8.67
C LYS A 424 11.69 24.16 10.06
N ALA A 425 12.00 25.44 10.14
CA ALA A 425 12.01 26.15 11.42
C ALA A 425 10.58 26.19 12.00
N LEU A 426 10.48 25.90 13.30
CA LEU A 426 9.26 25.95 14.09
C LEU A 426 9.47 26.83 15.32
N ASN A 427 8.37 27.25 15.91
CA ASN A 427 8.38 27.83 17.24
C ASN A 427 7.13 27.35 17.95
N GLY A 428 7.26 26.26 18.70
CA GLY A 428 6.12 25.63 19.34
C GLY A 428 6.52 24.55 20.31
N LYS A 429 5.56 23.70 20.62
CA LYS A 429 5.76 22.49 21.40
C LYS A 429 5.24 21.27 20.66
N VAL A 430 5.89 20.14 20.89
CA VAL A 430 5.43 18.81 20.51
C VAL A 430 5.00 18.05 21.76
N THR A 431 3.79 17.48 21.75
CA THR A 431 3.21 16.76 22.89
C THR A 431 3.04 15.28 22.55
N THR A 432 3.51 14.39 23.40
CA THR A 432 3.36 12.93 23.22
C THR A 432 1.96 12.45 23.61
N ALA A 433 1.36 11.55 22.83
CA ALA A 433 -0.03 11.09 23.04
C ALA A 433 -0.20 9.82 23.91
N GLY A 434 0.89 9.13 24.27
CA GLY A 434 0.87 7.91 25.07
C GLY A 434 0.57 8.19 26.54
N PRO A 435 0.05 7.20 27.31
CA PRO A 435 -0.34 7.37 28.71
C PRO A 435 0.84 7.73 29.61
N GLU A 436 0.55 8.26 30.80
CA GLU A 436 1.56 8.61 31.81
C GLU A 436 2.46 7.38 32.11
N GLY A 437 3.78 7.59 32.08
CA GLY A 437 4.78 6.53 32.26
C GLY A 437 5.17 5.77 30.98
N PHE A 438 4.51 6.00 29.84
CA PHE A 438 4.94 5.44 28.55
C PHE A 438 6.27 6.05 28.09
N TYR A 439 7.15 5.27 27.46
CA TYR A 439 8.48 5.72 27.02
C TYR A 439 8.52 5.94 25.51
N TYR A 440 8.86 7.17 25.09
CA TYR A 440 9.10 7.54 23.70
C TYR A 440 10.61 7.61 23.44
N PRO A 441 11.18 6.78 22.56
CA PRO A 441 12.59 6.85 22.21
C PRO A 441 12.91 8.13 21.43
N LEU A 442 14.11 8.68 21.66
CA LEU A 442 14.69 9.74 20.84
C LEU A 442 15.61 9.16 19.76
N TYR A 443 15.83 9.93 18.70
CA TYR A 443 16.65 9.54 17.55
C TYR A 443 17.72 10.58 17.28
N ASP A 444 18.90 10.13 16.90
CA ASP A 444 19.99 11.02 16.52
C ASP A 444 19.79 11.62 15.13
N ASP A 445 20.66 12.55 14.76
CA ASP A 445 20.69 13.25 13.47
C ASP A 445 20.81 12.33 12.23
N ASN A 446 21.16 11.07 12.43
CA ASN A 446 21.23 10.06 11.38
C ASN A 446 20.02 9.12 11.39
N GLY A 447 18.98 9.41 12.18
CA GLY A 447 17.81 8.58 12.33
C GLY A 447 18.01 7.33 13.18
N LYS A 448 19.11 7.22 13.94
CA LYS A 448 19.38 6.06 14.80
C LYS A 448 18.86 6.29 16.21
N MET A 449 18.19 5.29 16.77
CA MET A 449 17.63 5.37 18.12
C MET A 449 18.72 5.60 19.18
N VAL A 450 18.48 6.58 20.06
CA VAL A 450 19.28 6.84 21.26
C VAL A 450 18.84 5.84 22.34
N THR A 451 19.69 4.86 22.65
CA THR A 451 19.31 3.70 23.47
C THR A 451 19.11 3.98 24.95
N ASN A 452 19.55 5.13 25.45
CA ASN A 452 19.54 5.50 26.87
C ASN A 452 18.81 6.82 27.15
N ARG A 453 18.10 7.40 26.15
CA ARG A 453 17.34 8.65 26.32
C ARG A 453 16.00 8.58 25.61
N GLY A 454 15.01 9.13 26.28
CA GLY A 454 13.62 9.15 25.85
C GLY A 454 12.80 10.11 26.69
N VAL A 455 11.57 10.34 26.26
CA VAL A 455 10.64 11.24 26.92
C VAL A 455 9.40 10.48 27.36
N ALA A 456 8.73 10.96 28.42
CA ALA A 456 7.54 10.29 28.95
C ALA A 456 6.29 10.58 28.09
N GLY A 457 5.31 9.69 28.12
CA GLY A 457 3.96 9.95 27.63
C GLY A 457 3.29 11.11 28.36
N LEU A 458 2.35 11.77 27.70
CA LEU A 458 1.70 13.02 28.15
C LEU A 458 2.67 14.16 28.52
N SER A 459 3.90 14.16 27.98
CA SER A 459 4.85 15.26 28.16
C SER A 459 4.89 16.19 26.94
N ALA A 460 5.30 17.44 27.16
CA ALA A 460 5.41 18.46 26.13
C ALA A 460 6.83 19.02 26.07
N TRP A 461 7.36 19.16 24.86
CA TRP A 461 8.74 19.56 24.60
C TRP A 461 8.78 20.73 23.63
N TYR A 462 9.65 21.70 23.91
CA TYR A 462 9.93 22.77 22.96
C TYR A 462 10.47 22.17 21.65
N THR A 463 10.02 22.71 20.52
CA THR A 463 10.55 22.36 19.21
C THR A 463 10.79 23.60 18.37
N ASP A 464 12.03 23.71 17.89
CA ASP A 464 12.56 24.77 17.03
C ASP A 464 12.56 24.36 15.55
N LYS A 465 12.36 23.07 15.25
CA LYS A 465 12.30 22.58 13.87
C LYS A 465 11.61 21.24 13.72
N SER A 466 11.04 21.02 12.55
CA SER A 466 10.62 19.71 12.06
C SER A 466 11.44 19.29 10.86
N ALA A 467 11.48 18.00 10.58
CA ALA A 467 12.05 17.45 9.36
C ALA A 467 11.26 16.21 8.91
N VAL A 468 11.70 15.52 7.86
CA VAL A 468 11.12 14.30 7.33
C VAL A 468 12.17 13.19 7.37
N ASN A 469 11.81 12.05 7.98
CA ASN A 469 12.68 10.88 8.09
C ASN A 469 12.69 10.06 6.78
N ALA A 470 13.53 9.03 6.74
CA ALA A 470 13.65 8.11 5.59
C ALA A 470 12.37 7.32 5.26
N ASN A 471 11.38 7.28 6.16
CA ASN A 471 10.08 6.66 5.96
C ASN A 471 9.01 7.65 5.46
N GLY A 472 9.36 8.94 5.33
CA GLY A 472 8.41 10.00 4.97
C GLY A 472 7.63 10.57 6.16
N ASP A 473 7.91 10.15 7.40
CA ASP A 473 7.23 10.70 8.57
C ASP A 473 7.86 12.03 8.98
N THR A 474 7.03 12.98 9.41
CA THR A 474 7.50 14.20 10.08
C THR A 474 8.17 13.83 11.41
N VAL A 475 9.30 14.45 11.71
CA VAL A 475 10.01 14.35 12.99
C VAL A 475 10.19 15.74 13.58
N TYR A 476 10.33 15.82 14.91
CA TYR A 476 10.44 17.09 15.64
C TYR A 476 11.71 17.12 16.48
N HIS A 477 12.51 18.16 16.31
CA HIS A 477 13.73 18.34 17.11
C HIS A 477 13.33 18.83 18.50
N VAL A 478 13.88 18.19 19.53
CA VAL A 478 13.55 18.47 20.94
C VAL A 478 14.76 18.84 21.78
N ALA A 479 15.96 18.50 21.31
CA ALA A 479 17.25 18.91 21.87
C ALA A 479 18.34 18.70 20.83
N THR A 480 19.53 19.28 21.03
CA THR A 480 20.66 19.16 20.10
C THR A 480 20.96 17.71 19.73
N GLY A 481 20.76 17.38 18.45
CA GLY A 481 20.98 16.04 17.91
C GLY A 481 19.94 15.02 18.34
N GLU A 482 18.76 15.45 18.80
CA GLU A 482 17.70 14.58 19.30
C GLU A 482 16.34 14.91 18.70
N TRP A 483 15.74 13.89 18.09
CA TRP A 483 14.51 13.99 17.33
C TRP A 483 13.46 13.02 17.88
N LEU A 484 12.23 13.50 17.94
CA LEU A 484 11.04 12.74 18.29
C LEU A 484 10.28 12.37 17.00
N GLN A 485 9.85 11.12 16.89
CA GLN A 485 9.08 10.67 15.72
C GLN A 485 7.67 11.27 15.75
N GLY A 486 7.15 11.69 14.59
CA GLY A 486 5.82 12.31 14.45
C GLY A 486 4.65 11.37 14.74
N ASN A 487 4.90 10.08 14.78
CA ASN A 487 3.88 9.07 15.03
C ASN A 487 3.49 9.09 16.52
N ASN A 488 2.24 9.48 16.80
CA ASN A 488 1.68 9.66 18.15
C ASN A 488 2.18 10.88 18.92
N VAL A 489 2.45 11.97 18.22
CA VAL A 489 2.70 13.29 18.83
C VAL A 489 1.86 14.36 18.15
N THR A 490 1.63 15.47 18.84
CA THR A 490 0.88 16.62 18.31
C THR A 490 1.71 17.88 18.45
N TYR A 491 1.93 18.58 17.35
CA TYR A 491 2.57 19.89 17.34
C TYR A 491 1.54 20.99 17.64
N THR A 492 1.95 21.99 18.40
CA THR A 492 1.20 23.22 18.66
C THR A 492 2.15 24.40 18.57
N ALA A 493 1.90 25.34 17.65
CA ALA A 493 2.66 26.59 17.56
C ALA A 493 2.43 27.45 18.81
N TYR A 494 3.43 28.25 19.18
CA TYR A 494 3.27 29.29 20.21
C TYR A 494 2.57 30.53 19.69
#